data_AF-A0A7J8VXD4-F1
#
_entry.id   AF-A0A7J8VXD4-F1
#
_cell.length_a   1.000
_cell.length_b   1.000
_cell.length_c   1.000
_cell.angle_alpha   90.00
_cell.angle_beta   90.00
_cell.angle_gamma   90.00
#
_symmetry.space_group_name_H-M   'P 1'
#
loop_
_entity.id
_entity.type
_entity.pdbx_description
1 polymer ?
#
loop_
_entity_poly.entity_id
_entity_poly.type
_entity_poly.pdbx_seq_one_letter_code
_entity_poly.pdbx_strand_id
1 'polypeptide(L)'
;MELTDPPMVHFENEAYQNYLDFLQDLVQNNPSVSAEMNLESLLVAVCENILQLYLNRTDHHYEQQKSGPVTRWVLPLPLAKKEELAARRPLLVLALKALSDLGKDSLRKYIANLFLLLVGLVRIENNLGSGEAERVLTNIFQS
;
A
#
# COMPACT_ATOMS: atom_id res chain seq x y z
N MET A 1 4.52 -26.40 -1.43
CA MET A 1 4.55 -26.01 -2.85
C MET A 1 4.78 -24.51 -2.82
N GLU A 2 6.00 -24.07 -3.09
CA GLU A 2 6.30 -22.65 -3.26
C GLU A 2 5.65 -22.25 -4.58
N LEU A 3 4.45 -21.67 -4.50
CA LEU A 3 3.85 -21.00 -5.64
C LEU A 3 4.74 -19.80 -5.92
N THR A 4 5.62 -19.94 -6.92
CA THR A 4 6.36 -18.83 -7.47
C THR A 4 5.34 -17.80 -7.91
N ASP A 5 5.50 -16.55 -7.45
CA ASP A 5 4.58 -15.47 -7.80
C ASP A 5 4.37 -15.43 -9.32
N PRO A 6 3.16 -15.08 -9.81
CA PRO A 6 2.93 -14.93 -11.24
C PRO A 6 4.06 -14.09 -11.83
N PRO A 7 4.79 -14.56 -12.87
CA PRO A 7 6.06 -13.96 -13.28
C PRO A 7 5.97 -12.44 -13.51
N MET A 8 4.86 -11.99 -14.07
CA MET A 8 4.58 -10.57 -14.30
C MET A 8 4.46 -9.75 -13.01
N VAL A 9 3.79 -10.28 -11.98
CA VAL A 9 3.63 -9.60 -10.68
C VAL A 9 4.98 -9.47 -9.98
N HIS A 10 5.84 -10.49 -10.10
CA HIS A 10 7.19 -10.43 -9.54
C HIS A 10 8.01 -9.30 -10.18
N PHE A 11 8.02 -9.20 -11.52
CA PHE A 11 8.73 -8.11 -12.21
C PHE A 11 8.17 -6.72 -11.88
N GLU A 12 6.84 -6.58 -11.80
CA GLU A 12 6.21 -5.34 -11.36
C GLU A 12 6.72 -4.95 -9.96
N ASN A 13 6.70 -5.90 -9.02
CA ASN A 13 7.10 -5.65 -7.65
C ASN A 13 8.59 -5.26 -7.54
N GLU A 14 9.47 -5.96 -8.25
CA GLU A 14 10.90 -5.66 -8.26
C GLU A 14 11.18 -4.28 -8.87
N ALA A 15 10.48 -3.91 -9.94
CA ALA A 15 10.60 -2.59 -10.54
C ALA A 15 10.17 -1.47 -9.58
N TYR A 16 9.03 -1.64 -8.90
CA TYR A 16 8.57 -0.67 -7.90
C TYR A 16 9.49 -0.61 -6.68
N GLN A 17 10.01 -1.75 -6.21
CA GLN A 17 10.94 -1.80 -5.10
C GLN A 17 12.22 -1.03 -5.43
N ASN A 18 12.88 -1.33 -6.56
CA ASN A 18 14.08 -0.63 -6.98
C ASN A 18 13.86 0.88 -7.10
N TYR A 19 12.68 1.29 -7.60
CA TYR A 19 12.34 2.69 -7.71
C TYR A 19 12.11 3.37 -6.35
N LEU A 20 11.41 2.70 -5.42
CA LEU A 20 11.21 3.19 -4.06
C LEU A 20 12.54 3.31 -3.30
N ASP A 21 13.41 2.32 -3.41
CA ASP A 21 14.72 2.31 -2.75
C ASP A 21 15.57 3.48 -3.24
N PHE A 22 15.59 3.71 -4.57
CA PHE A 22 16.28 4.86 -5.17
C PHE A 22 15.69 6.21 -4.70
N LEU A 23 14.36 6.35 -4.68
CA LEU A 23 13.72 7.59 -4.23
C LEU A 23 13.97 7.86 -2.74
N GLN A 24 13.89 6.84 -1.90
CA GLN A 24 14.19 6.97 -0.46
C GLN A 24 15.64 7.39 -0.23
N ASP A 25 16.58 6.77 -0.93
CA ASP A 25 18.01 7.13 -0.86
C ASP A 25 18.22 8.60 -1.24
N LEU A 26 17.64 9.06 -2.35
CA LEU A 26 17.74 10.46 -2.76
C LEU A 26 17.10 11.43 -1.75
N VAL A 27 15.93 11.10 -1.22
CA VAL A 27 15.23 11.94 -0.24
C VAL A 27 16.03 12.07 1.05
N GLN A 28 16.66 10.98 1.52
CA GLN A 28 17.40 10.94 2.78
C GLN A 28 18.81 11.51 2.65
N ASN A 29 19.53 11.16 1.58
CA ASN A 29 20.95 11.46 1.45
C ASN A 29 21.24 12.73 0.64
N ASN A 30 20.25 13.28 -0.07
CA ASN A 30 20.43 14.45 -0.95
C ASN A 30 19.33 15.52 -0.74
N PRO A 31 19.26 16.16 0.44
CA PRO A 31 18.15 17.05 0.80
C PRO A 31 18.01 18.30 -0.10
N SER A 32 19.11 18.82 -0.65
CA SER A 32 19.06 19.95 -1.61
C SER A 32 18.36 19.56 -2.91
N VAL A 33 18.76 18.43 -3.50
CA VAL A 33 18.17 17.88 -4.73
C VAL A 33 16.73 17.46 -4.47
N SER A 34 16.46 16.85 -3.30
CA SER A 34 15.12 16.46 -2.89
C SER A 34 14.15 17.64 -2.85
N ALA A 35 14.57 18.77 -2.29
CA ALA A 35 13.77 20.00 -2.25
C ALA A 35 13.59 20.63 -3.63
N GLU A 36 14.65 20.71 -4.44
CA GLU A 36 14.61 21.28 -5.79
C GLU A 36 13.67 20.49 -6.72
N MET A 37 13.70 19.17 -6.64
CA MET A 37 12.95 18.27 -7.53
C MET A 37 11.63 17.77 -6.91
N ASN A 38 11.26 18.22 -5.71
CA ASN A 38 10.08 17.76 -4.96
C ASN A 38 10.02 16.23 -4.78
N LEU A 39 11.16 15.59 -4.49
CA LEU A 39 11.27 14.13 -4.42
C LEU A 39 10.44 13.53 -3.28
N GLU A 40 10.23 14.27 -2.18
CA GLU A 40 9.32 13.85 -1.11
C GLU A 40 7.88 13.64 -1.63
N SER A 41 7.36 14.60 -2.40
CA SER A 41 6.03 14.49 -2.99
C SER A 41 5.95 13.36 -4.01
N LEU A 42 7.03 13.12 -4.77
CA LEU A 42 7.10 12.01 -5.72
C LEU A 42 7.11 10.66 -4.98
N LEU A 43 7.90 10.52 -3.91
CA LEU A 43 7.92 9.35 -3.05
C LEU A 43 6.53 9.04 -2.48
N VAL A 44 5.83 10.06 -1.99
CA VAL A 44 4.45 9.92 -1.49
C VAL A 44 3.50 9.45 -2.60
N ALA A 45 3.58 10.05 -3.80
CA ALA A 45 2.73 9.67 -4.92
C ALA A 45 2.98 8.21 -5.38
N VAL A 46 4.24 7.76 -5.34
CA VAL A 46 4.58 6.35 -5.64
C VAL A 46 4.03 5.42 -4.58
N CYS A 47 4.17 5.77 -3.30
CA CYS A 47 3.58 4.99 -2.20
C CYS A 47 2.06 4.92 -2.36
N GLU A 48 1.39 6.04 -2.63
CA GLU A 48 -0.04 6.11 -2.90
C GLU A 48 -0.46 5.17 -4.02
N ASN A 49 0.26 5.19 -5.15
CA ASN A 49 0.01 4.29 -6.27
C ASN A 49 0.14 2.82 -5.88
N ILE A 50 1.10 2.46 -5.02
CA ILE A 50 1.25 1.10 -4.51
C ILE A 50 0.08 0.72 -3.59
N LEU A 51 -0.35 1.62 -2.70
CA LEU A 51 -1.52 1.38 -1.84
C LEU A 51 -2.77 1.17 -2.70
N GLN A 52 -2.99 2.02 -3.70
CA GLN A 52 -4.10 1.89 -4.65
C GLN A 52 -4.00 0.60 -5.47
N LEU A 53 -2.81 0.20 -5.92
CA LEU A 53 -2.61 -1.05 -6.64
C LEU A 53 -2.95 -2.26 -5.78
N TYR A 54 -2.62 -2.24 -4.49
CA TYR A 54 -3.00 -3.28 -3.55
C TYR A 54 -4.52 -3.30 -3.32
N LEU A 55 -5.14 -2.13 -3.12
CA LEU A 55 -6.58 -1.99 -2.86
C LEU A 55 -7.48 -2.25 -4.08
N ASN A 56 -7.12 -1.78 -5.27
CA ASN A 56 -7.88 -1.99 -6.50
C ASN A 56 -7.97 -3.48 -6.86
N ARG A 57 -6.95 -4.26 -6.45
CA ARG A 57 -6.96 -5.72 -6.52
C ARG A 57 -7.83 -6.35 -5.44
N THR A 58 -8.69 -5.59 -4.75
CA THR A 58 -9.66 -6.10 -3.77
C THR A 58 -11.14 -5.86 -4.13
N ASP A 59 -11.49 -5.02 -5.11
CA ASP A 59 -12.89 -4.79 -5.53
C ASP A 59 -13.39 -5.83 -6.56
N HIS A 60 -14.67 -6.21 -6.65
CA HIS A 60 -15.91 -5.46 -6.49
C HIS A 60 -16.86 -6.07 -5.45
N HIS A 61 -17.36 -5.30 -4.47
CA HIS A 61 -18.71 -5.50 -3.90
C HIS A 61 -19.27 -4.34 -3.04
N TYR A 62 -18.77 -3.11 -3.13
CA TYR A 62 -19.33 -2.00 -2.32
C TYR A 62 -20.08 -0.91 -3.09
N GLU A 63 -19.98 -0.85 -4.42
CA GLU A 63 -20.64 0.17 -5.26
C GLU A 63 -21.77 -0.42 -6.13
N GLN A 64 -22.61 -1.32 -5.59
CA GLN A 64 -23.92 -1.62 -6.19
C GLN A 64 -24.86 -2.38 -5.24
N GLN A 65 -25.21 -1.80 -4.09
CA GLN A 65 -26.42 -2.24 -3.37
C GLN A 65 -27.35 -1.06 -3.18
N LYS A 66 -28.16 -0.84 -4.23
CA LYS A 66 -29.41 -0.10 -4.13
C LYS A 66 -30.29 -0.78 -3.08
N SER A 67 -30.66 -0.03 -2.04
CA SER A 67 -31.91 -0.13 -1.26
C SER A 67 -32.48 -1.55 -1.08
N GLY A 68 -32.05 -2.28 -0.05
CA GLY A 68 -32.68 -3.51 0.45
C GLY A 68 -31.96 -4.04 1.70
N PRO A 69 -32.58 -4.92 2.52
CA PRO A 69 -31.94 -5.47 3.70
C PRO A 69 -30.78 -6.40 3.27
N VAL A 70 -29.56 -5.89 3.35
CA VAL A 70 -28.35 -6.58 2.90
C VAL A 70 -27.95 -7.63 3.92
N THR A 71 -28.19 -8.89 3.60
CA THR A 71 -27.43 -9.99 4.20
C THR A 71 -26.01 -9.88 3.66
N ARG A 72 -25.04 -9.49 4.50
CA ARG A 72 -23.64 -9.30 4.10
C ARG A 72 -22.98 -10.67 3.93
N TRP A 73 -23.15 -11.29 2.76
CA TRP A 73 -22.39 -12.49 2.38
C TRP A 73 -20.98 -12.06 1.99
N VAL A 74 -19.98 -12.37 2.82
CA VAL A 74 -18.57 -12.20 2.46
C VAL A 74 -18.18 -13.39 1.59
N LEU A 75 -18.18 -13.21 0.27
CA LEU A 75 -17.67 -14.23 -0.63
C LEU A 75 -16.14 -14.31 -0.48
N PRO A 76 -15.55 -15.50 -0.28
CA PRO A 76 -14.10 -15.63 -0.22
C PRO A 76 -13.48 -15.17 -1.55
N LEU A 77 -12.42 -14.37 -1.47
CA LEU A 77 -11.65 -13.92 -2.64
C LEU A 77 -11.22 -15.13 -3.49
N PRO A 78 -11.29 -15.05 -4.83
CA PRO A 78 -10.74 -16.07 -5.71
C PRO A 78 -9.29 -16.40 -5.35
N LEU A 79 -8.88 -17.67 -5.46
CA LEU A 79 -7.52 -18.11 -5.09
C LEU A 79 -6.43 -17.28 -5.78
N ALA A 80 -6.55 -17.07 -7.10
CA ALA A 80 -5.61 -16.25 -7.87
C ALA A 80 -5.49 -14.80 -7.33
N LYS A 81 -6.58 -14.25 -6.80
CA LYS A 81 -6.60 -12.90 -6.20
C LYS A 81 -5.89 -12.90 -4.84
N LYS A 82 -6.05 -13.97 -4.05
CA LYS A 82 -5.31 -14.14 -2.78
C LYS A 82 -3.81 -14.34 -3.03
N GLU A 83 -3.45 -15.11 -4.06
CA GLU A 83 -2.06 -15.32 -4.48
C GLU A 83 -1.42 -14.01 -4.96
N GLU A 84 -2.12 -13.23 -5.80
CA GLU A 84 -1.62 -11.92 -6.22
C GLU A 84 -1.47 -10.94 -5.04
N LEU A 85 -2.41 -10.91 -4.10
CA LEU A 85 -2.28 -10.09 -2.88
C LEU A 85 -1.11 -10.54 -2.01
N ALA A 86 -0.90 -11.85 -1.87
CA ALA A 86 0.24 -12.40 -1.13
C ALA A 86 1.56 -11.98 -1.79
N ALA A 87 1.65 -12.09 -3.13
CA ALA A 87 2.80 -11.66 -3.92
C ALA A 87 3.07 -10.16 -3.78
N ARG A 88 2.04 -9.31 -3.75
CA ARG A 88 2.15 -7.84 -3.65
C ARG A 88 2.40 -7.33 -2.22
N ARG A 89 2.16 -8.14 -1.19
CA ARG A 89 2.27 -7.70 0.22
C ARG A 89 3.67 -7.16 0.59
N PRO A 90 4.80 -7.75 0.17
CA PRO A 90 6.12 -7.19 0.46
C PRO A 90 6.27 -5.76 -0.05
N LEU A 91 5.78 -5.47 -1.26
CA LEU A 91 5.81 -4.13 -1.83
C LEU A 91 4.92 -3.14 -1.05
N LEU A 92 3.74 -3.57 -0.61
CA LEU A 92 2.88 -2.78 0.27
C LEU A 92 3.61 -2.40 1.57
N VAL A 93 4.27 -3.37 2.21
CA VAL A 93 5.02 -3.15 3.46
C VAL A 93 6.15 -2.14 3.23
N LEU A 94 6.87 -2.24 2.11
CA LEU A 94 7.92 -1.28 1.74
C LEU A 94 7.36 0.15 1.56
N ALA A 95 6.23 0.30 0.87
CA ALA A 95 5.60 1.61 0.69
C ALA A 95 5.11 2.22 2.02
N LEU A 96 4.49 1.42 2.89
CA LEU A 96 4.06 1.88 4.21
C LEU A 96 5.25 2.27 5.09
N LYS A 97 6.36 1.53 5.01
CA LYS A 97 7.60 1.85 5.71
C LYS A 97 8.21 3.15 5.20
N ALA A 98 8.28 3.34 3.89
CA ALA A 98 8.76 4.58 3.27
C ALA A 98 7.96 5.80 3.77
N LEU A 99 6.64 5.66 3.87
CA LEU A 99 5.76 6.68 4.44
C LEU A 99 6.00 6.92 5.94
N SER A 100 6.23 5.87 6.73
CA SER A 100 6.53 6.02 8.16
C SER A 100 7.90 6.64 8.42
N ASP A 101 8.83 6.47 7.48
CA ASP A 101 10.17 7.05 7.54
C ASP A 101 10.17 8.53 7.10
N LEU A 102 9.06 9.04 6.55
CA LEU A 102 8.84 10.48 6.41
C LEU A 102 8.65 11.07 7.81
N GLY A 103 9.55 11.98 8.21
CA GLY A 103 9.45 12.67 9.50
C GLY A 103 8.04 13.21 9.76
N LYS A 104 7.63 13.25 11.04
CA LYS A 104 6.24 13.50 11.46
C LYS A 104 5.55 14.68 10.78
N ASP A 105 6.28 15.79 10.62
CA ASP A 105 5.74 16.99 9.99
C ASP A 105 5.50 16.80 8.49
N SER A 106 6.37 16.06 7.79
CA SER A 106 6.17 15.71 6.38
C SER A 106 5.00 14.75 6.23
N LEU A 107 4.95 13.67 7.02
CA LEU A 107 3.83 12.71 6.96
C LEU A 107 2.47 13.39 7.18
N ARG A 108 2.38 14.32 8.15
CA ARG A 108 1.14 15.07 8.42
C ARG A 108 0.63 15.88 7.23
N LYS A 109 1.50 16.36 6.34
CA LYS A 109 1.10 17.09 5.12
C LYS A 109 0.32 16.20 4.15
N TYR A 110 0.66 14.92 4.08
CA TYR A 110 0.09 14.00 3.09
C TYR A 110 -0.95 13.03 3.68
N ILE A 111 -0.96 12.84 5.01
CA ILE A 111 -1.80 11.85 5.67
C ILE A 111 -3.29 12.05 5.37
N ALA A 112 -3.74 13.30 5.20
CA ALA A 112 -5.13 13.61 4.85
C ALA A 112 -5.54 12.99 3.51
N ASN A 113 -4.65 12.97 2.53
CA ASN A 113 -4.89 12.40 1.21
C ASN A 113 -4.80 10.85 1.24
N LEU A 114 -3.92 10.31 2.09
CA LEU A 114 -3.70 8.88 2.23
C LEU A 114 -4.74 8.18 3.14
N PHE A 115 -5.47 8.95 3.95
CA PHE A 115 -6.29 8.42 5.04
C PHE A 115 -7.29 7.35 4.58
N LEU A 116 -8.02 7.60 3.49
CA LEU A 116 -9.00 6.64 2.97
C LEU A 116 -8.35 5.34 2.50
N LEU A 117 -7.16 5.42 1.90
CA LEU A 117 -6.39 4.25 1.48
C LEU A 117 -5.93 3.44 2.70
N LEU A 118 -5.40 4.11 3.73
CA LEU A 118 -4.97 3.47 4.98
C LEU A 118 -6.13 2.74 5.67
N VAL A 119 -7.31 3.36 5.73
CA VAL A 119 -8.52 2.72 6.27
C VAL A 119 -8.93 1.50 5.43
N GLY A 120 -8.82 1.59 4.11
CA GLY A 120 -9.04 0.45 3.21
C GLY A 120 -8.11 -0.72 3.52
N LEU A 121 -6.82 -0.43 3.72
CA LEU A 121 -5.79 -1.43 4.00
C LEU A 121 -6.05 -2.15 5.32
N VAL A 122 -6.37 -1.41 6.39
CA VAL A 122 -6.74 -2.02 7.69
C VAL A 122 -7.88 -3.02 7.52
N ARG A 123 -8.92 -2.67 6.73
CA ARG A 123 -10.06 -3.57 6.50
C ARG A 123 -9.65 -4.84 5.75
N ILE A 124 -8.81 -4.73 4.73
CA ILE A 124 -8.39 -5.88 3.91
C ILE A 124 -7.44 -6.79 4.69
N GLU A 125 -6.44 -6.24 5.35
CA GLU A 125 -5.47 -7.03 6.12
C GLU A 125 -6.15 -7.78 7.28
N ASN A 126 -7.10 -7.14 7.97
CA ASN A 126 -7.92 -7.79 8.99
C ASN A 126 -8.76 -8.95 8.44
N ASN A 127 -9.28 -8.82 7.21
CA ASN A 127 -10.02 -9.90 6.56
C ASN A 127 -9.11 -11.01 6.03
N LEU A 128 -7.85 -10.71 5.73
CA LEU A 128 -6.84 -11.65 5.25
C LEU A 128 -6.09 -12.35 6.40
N GLY A 129 -6.17 -11.83 7.62
CA GLY A 129 -5.52 -12.39 8.82
C GLY A 129 -4.00 -12.25 8.84
N SER A 130 -3.44 -11.18 8.25
CA SER A 130 -1.98 -10.97 8.17
C SER A 130 -1.52 -9.84 9.09
N GLY A 131 -0.54 -10.10 9.96
CA GLY A 131 -0.10 -9.16 11.01
C GLY A 131 1.04 -8.21 10.67
N GLU A 132 1.74 -8.40 9.55
CA GLU A 132 2.94 -7.59 9.23
C GLU A 132 2.58 -6.18 8.75
N ALA A 133 1.60 -6.07 7.83
CA ALA A 133 1.08 -4.78 7.41
C ALA A 133 0.33 -4.05 8.55
N GLU A 134 -0.37 -4.78 9.42
CA GLU A 134 -1.07 -4.23 10.58
C GLU A 134 -0.09 -3.51 11.55
N ARG A 135 1.09 -4.09 11.79
CA ARG A 135 2.12 -3.49 12.64
C ARG A 135 2.63 -2.16 12.08
N VAL A 136 2.89 -2.09 10.77
CA VAL A 136 3.38 -0.85 10.14
C VAL A 136 2.28 0.21 10.12
N LEU A 137 1.03 -0.18 9.82
CA LEU A 137 -0.14 0.71 9.88
C LEU A 137 -0.31 1.31 11.28
N THR A 138 -0.11 0.52 12.34
CA THR A 138 -0.18 0.99 13.73
C THR A 138 0.82 2.12 13.99
N ASN A 139 2.06 2.00 13.51
CA ASN A 139 3.06 3.05 13.65
C ASN A 139 2.64 4.35 12.96
N ILE A 140 2.03 4.26 11.76
CA ILE A 140 1.53 5.43 11.02
C ILE A 140 0.42 6.14 11.80
N PHE A 141 -0.53 5.40 12.39
CA PHE A 141 -1.64 5.99 13.16
C PHE A 141 -1.22 6.55 14.53
N GLN A 142 -0.08 6.13 15.08
CA GLN A 142 0.45 6.61 16.36
C GLN A 142 1.41 7.80 16.25
N SER A 143 1.80 8.19 15.03
CA SER A 143 2.86 9.19 14.78
C SER A 143 2.37 10.64 14.88
#